data_AF-A0A9X3EPY4-F1
#
_entry.id   AF-A0A9X3EPY4-F1
#
_cell.length_a   1.000
_cell.length_b   1.000
_cell.length_c   1.000
_cell.angle_alpha   90.00
_cell.angle_beta   90.00
_cell.angle_gamma   90.00
#
_symmetry.space_group_name_H-M   'P 1'
#
loop_
_entity.id
_entity.type
_entity.pdbx_description
1 polymer ?
#
loop_
_entity_poly.entity_id
_entity_poly.type
_entity_poly.pdbx_seq_one_letter_code
_entity_poly.pdbx_strand_id
1 'polypeptide(L)'
;MTPALTELRDCYLRAQLAGDRREAVRLLLEDGLGAGVGIDDLQVHVIRAAQNEIGRLWQLNRVSIAQEHMATAISQLSLAALFERATPKAPLGKSVLLACVEGELHELPARLVADALELAGFDVRYLGANVPTGNLVTAVREEQPDLIGLSVTMSFNLPALRSAVAGVREVSDRPVFIGGHATLVAEPRGRARGDAGGRQRERAGGDGAPSGGGGAVSRHEALIGQLGAACDRLTERVLGEMYADPFWRERFGARADKHGREDGRFHVQYLQQALADDEPAVLENYARWLQQVLTARGMCTLHLAENFERLAAAVADERWPDGQAAVDLLQAAKTALAYPNGLAGEVQRRADTIVLAAAVALAEAGDEEPLQVAELATLVSYCADALALTSPRALADHVAWLAGYLDRRGIPRARLVRRIEAIRTAIEQQLPGEPALAELFAAALAAAHRSAV
;
A
#
# COMPACT_ATOMS: atom_id res chain seq x y z
N MET A 1 13.01 -8.12 -20.58
CA MET A 1 13.25 -9.37 -19.84
C MET A 1 13.14 -10.51 -20.82
N THR A 2 14.10 -11.43 -20.83
CA THR A 2 14.06 -12.57 -21.76
C THR A 2 12.95 -13.56 -21.33
N PRO A 3 12.42 -14.38 -22.26
CA PRO A 3 11.48 -15.46 -21.91
C PRO A 3 12.05 -16.39 -20.82
N ALA A 4 13.35 -16.71 -20.88
CA ALA A 4 14.02 -17.57 -19.90
C ALA A 4 14.01 -16.99 -18.47
N LEU A 5 14.32 -15.69 -18.30
CA LEU A 5 14.26 -15.04 -16.98
C LEU A 5 12.82 -14.96 -16.44
N THR A 6 11.85 -14.84 -17.34
CA THR A 6 10.42 -14.82 -17.01
C THR A 6 9.98 -16.17 -16.43
N GLU A 7 10.36 -17.26 -17.09
CA GLU A 7 10.11 -18.62 -16.65
C GLU A 7 10.81 -18.94 -15.32
N LEU A 8 12.09 -18.58 -15.19
CA LEU A 8 12.83 -18.77 -13.94
C LEU A 8 12.19 -18.02 -12.77
N ARG A 9 11.75 -16.78 -12.99
CA ARG A 9 10.99 -15.98 -12.03
C ARG A 9 9.68 -16.63 -11.63
N ASP A 10 8.95 -17.24 -12.57
CA ASP A 10 7.70 -17.95 -12.25
C ASP A 10 7.93 -19.24 -11.46
N CYS A 11 8.99 -20.00 -11.78
CA CYS A 11 9.43 -21.15 -11.00
C CYS A 11 9.84 -20.74 -9.57
N TYR A 12 10.64 -19.70 -9.44
CA TYR A 12 11.09 -19.17 -8.15
C TYR A 12 9.92 -18.71 -7.28
N LEU A 13 8.99 -17.95 -7.86
CA LEU A 13 7.76 -17.52 -7.20
C LEU A 13 6.93 -18.70 -6.69
N ARG A 14 6.75 -19.75 -7.51
CA ARG A 14 6.05 -20.97 -7.08
C ARG A 14 6.75 -21.67 -5.92
N ALA A 15 8.07 -21.78 -5.95
CA ALA A 15 8.85 -22.37 -4.87
C ALA A 15 8.71 -21.57 -3.56
N GLN A 16 8.75 -20.23 -3.64
CA GLN A 16 8.53 -19.35 -2.49
C GLN A 16 7.14 -19.56 -1.88
N LEU A 17 6.08 -19.56 -2.70
CA LEU A 17 4.71 -19.74 -2.24
C LEU A 17 4.44 -21.13 -1.67
N ALA A 18 5.16 -22.15 -2.16
CA ALA A 18 5.14 -23.51 -1.63
C ALA A 18 5.97 -23.67 -0.34
N GLY A 19 6.76 -22.66 0.05
CA GLY A 19 7.70 -22.75 1.17
C GLY A 19 8.91 -23.63 0.90
N ASP A 20 9.17 -24.00 -0.36
CA ASP A 20 10.29 -24.86 -0.74
C ASP A 20 11.58 -24.04 -0.86
N ARG A 21 12.20 -23.84 0.29
CA ARG A 21 13.44 -23.07 0.43
C ARG A 21 14.59 -23.68 -0.37
N ARG A 22 14.64 -25.02 -0.45
CA ARG A 22 15.73 -25.73 -1.14
C ARG A 22 15.61 -25.53 -2.65
N GLU A 23 14.41 -25.71 -3.17
CA GLU A 23 14.16 -25.50 -4.60
C GLU A 23 14.36 -24.04 -5.01
N ALA A 24 13.89 -23.09 -4.20
CA ALA A 24 14.09 -21.66 -4.47
C ALA A 24 15.59 -21.30 -4.60
N VAL A 25 16.45 -21.85 -3.72
CA VAL A 25 17.90 -21.65 -3.80
C VAL A 25 18.49 -22.39 -5.00
N ARG A 26 18.09 -23.65 -5.23
CA ARG A 26 18.59 -24.46 -6.35
C ARG A 26 18.32 -23.80 -7.69
N LEU A 27 17.10 -23.31 -7.92
CA LEU A 27 16.71 -22.57 -9.13
C LEU A 27 17.65 -21.39 -9.41
N LEU A 28 18.00 -20.62 -8.39
CA LEU A 28 18.89 -19.46 -8.56
C LEU A 28 20.35 -19.87 -8.80
N LEU A 29 20.84 -20.90 -8.11
CA LEU A 29 22.25 -21.32 -8.21
C LEU A 29 22.54 -22.16 -9.46
N GLU A 30 21.68 -23.12 -9.78
CA GLU A 30 21.91 -24.06 -10.89
C GLU A 30 21.31 -23.53 -12.19
N ASP A 31 20.01 -23.24 -12.19
CA ASP A 31 19.27 -22.86 -13.41
C ASP A 31 19.46 -21.37 -13.76
N GLY A 32 19.91 -20.56 -12.79
CA GLY A 32 20.31 -19.17 -12.95
C GLY A 32 21.81 -19.02 -13.15
N LEU A 33 22.55 -18.97 -12.05
CA LEU A 33 23.98 -18.67 -12.04
C LEU A 33 24.81 -19.72 -12.80
N GLY A 34 24.51 -21.01 -12.61
CA GLY A 34 25.14 -22.12 -13.32
C GLY A 34 24.87 -22.13 -14.83
N ALA A 35 23.76 -21.55 -15.27
CA ALA A 35 23.42 -21.33 -16.68
C ALA A 35 24.06 -20.06 -17.27
N GLY A 36 24.88 -19.33 -16.49
CA GLY A 36 25.61 -18.14 -16.93
C GLY A 36 24.82 -16.84 -16.83
N VAL A 37 23.67 -16.83 -16.14
CA VAL A 37 22.93 -15.58 -15.86
C VAL A 37 23.71 -14.74 -14.84
N GLY A 38 23.83 -13.44 -15.10
CA GLY A 38 24.46 -12.49 -14.18
C GLY A 38 23.70 -12.42 -12.85
N ILE A 39 24.43 -12.22 -11.74
CA ILE A 39 23.82 -12.09 -10.41
C ILE A 39 22.91 -10.87 -10.33
N ASP A 40 23.29 -9.77 -10.98
CA ASP A 40 22.47 -8.58 -11.12
C ASP A 40 21.15 -8.90 -11.83
N ASP A 41 21.17 -9.67 -12.91
CA ASP A 41 19.94 -10.13 -13.58
C ASP A 41 19.08 -11.00 -12.66
N LEU A 42 19.68 -11.92 -11.89
CA LEU A 42 18.94 -12.76 -10.93
C LEU A 42 18.30 -11.91 -9.81
N GLN A 43 19.05 -10.98 -9.24
CA GLN A 43 18.57 -10.08 -8.20
C GLN A 43 17.42 -9.18 -8.71
N VAL A 44 17.58 -8.59 -9.89
CA VAL A 44 16.70 -7.55 -10.44
C VAL A 44 15.46 -8.13 -11.15
N HIS A 45 15.64 -9.21 -11.92
CA HIS A 45 14.62 -9.77 -12.79
C HIS A 45 13.98 -11.05 -12.26
N VAL A 46 14.58 -11.73 -11.28
CA VAL A 46 14.00 -12.92 -10.65
C VAL A 46 13.54 -12.59 -9.23
N ILE A 47 14.46 -12.26 -8.32
CA ILE A 47 14.15 -12.06 -6.90
C ILE A 47 13.24 -10.85 -6.70
N ARG A 48 13.67 -9.65 -7.12
CA ARG A 48 12.86 -8.43 -6.97
C ARG A 48 11.52 -8.53 -7.71
N ALA A 49 11.52 -9.14 -8.90
CA ALA A 49 10.29 -9.32 -9.68
C ALA A 49 9.30 -10.26 -8.99
N ALA A 50 9.78 -11.36 -8.40
CA ALA A 50 8.94 -12.26 -7.60
C ALA A 50 8.42 -11.57 -6.34
N GLN A 51 9.25 -10.78 -5.65
CA GLN A 51 8.84 -10.00 -4.47
C GLN A 51 7.76 -8.97 -4.78
N ASN A 52 7.87 -8.26 -5.91
CA ASN A 52 6.82 -7.36 -6.37
C ASN A 52 5.49 -8.10 -6.63
N GLU A 53 5.56 -9.30 -7.20
CA GLU A 53 4.37 -10.12 -7.46
C GLU A 53 3.76 -10.67 -6.18
N ILE A 54 4.57 -11.10 -5.21
CA ILE A 54 4.11 -11.49 -3.87
C ILE A 54 3.39 -10.30 -3.21
N GLY A 55 3.98 -9.10 -3.27
CA GLY A 55 3.36 -7.87 -2.76
C GLY A 55 1.99 -7.59 -3.42
N ARG A 56 1.88 -7.75 -4.74
CA ARG A 56 0.62 -7.60 -5.47
C ARG A 56 -0.42 -8.66 -5.06
N LEU A 57 -0.01 -9.93 -4.95
CA LEU A 57 -0.87 -11.01 -4.51
C LEU A 57 -1.35 -10.79 -3.06
N TRP A 58 -0.49 -10.26 -2.20
CA TRP A 58 -0.85 -9.92 -0.82
C TRP A 58 -1.84 -8.75 -0.80
N GLN A 59 -1.63 -7.69 -1.59
CA GLN A 59 -2.58 -6.57 -1.71
C GLN A 59 -3.97 -7.08 -2.12
N LEU A 60 -4.03 -7.98 -3.10
CA LEU A 60 -5.26 -8.62 -3.59
C LEU A 60 -5.82 -9.72 -2.68
N ASN A 61 -5.24 -9.91 -1.49
CA ASN A 61 -5.65 -10.92 -0.51
C ASN A 61 -5.67 -12.35 -1.10
N ARG A 62 -4.77 -12.62 -2.06
CA ARG A 62 -4.54 -13.95 -2.68
C ARG A 62 -3.49 -14.76 -1.93
N VAL A 63 -2.59 -14.08 -1.21
CA VAL A 63 -1.67 -14.69 -0.26
C VAL A 63 -1.76 -13.97 1.08
N SER A 64 -1.56 -14.70 2.17
CA SER A 64 -1.55 -14.16 3.53
C SER A 64 -0.25 -13.43 3.83
N ILE A 65 -0.25 -12.60 4.89
CA ILE A 65 0.97 -11.99 5.41
C ILE A 65 2.02 -13.04 5.83
N ALA A 66 1.58 -14.20 6.32
CA ALA A 66 2.49 -15.29 6.68
C ALA A 66 3.21 -15.86 5.44
N GLN A 67 2.51 -15.96 4.31
CA GLN A 67 3.11 -16.40 3.05
C GLN A 67 4.07 -15.36 2.47
N GLU A 68 3.73 -14.07 2.57
CA GLU A 68 4.64 -12.99 2.17
C GLU A 68 5.92 -13.00 3.03
N HIS A 69 5.80 -13.01 4.38
CA HIS A 69 6.95 -13.11 5.28
C HIS A 69 7.82 -14.35 4.98
N MET A 70 7.19 -15.51 4.74
CA MET A 70 7.90 -16.73 4.37
C MET A 70 8.67 -16.56 3.05
N ALA A 71 8.05 -15.95 2.05
CA ALA A 71 8.67 -15.72 0.76
C ALA A 71 9.83 -14.71 0.85
N THR A 72 9.70 -13.66 1.65
CA THR A 72 10.77 -12.69 1.97
C THR A 72 11.93 -13.37 2.69
N ALA A 73 11.68 -14.22 3.69
CA ALA A 73 12.72 -14.99 4.36
C ALA A 73 13.45 -15.97 3.41
N ILE A 74 12.73 -16.57 2.46
CA ILE A 74 13.34 -17.39 1.40
C ILE A 74 14.25 -16.53 0.52
N SER A 75 13.83 -15.34 0.13
CA SER A 75 14.68 -14.44 -0.66
C SER A 75 15.92 -13.98 0.08
N GLN A 76 15.85 -13.72 1.39
CA GLN A 76 17.03 -13.43 2.20
C GLN A 76 18.03 -14.60 2.19
N LEU A 77 17.55 -15.83 2.37
CA LEU A 77 18.38 -17.03 2.25
C LEU A 77 18.98 -17.19 0.84
N SER A 78 18.16 -16.98 -0.19
CA SER A 78 18.59 -17.03 -1.59
C SER A 78 19.69 -16.03 -1.91
N LEU A 79 19.57 -14.79 -1.40
CA LEU A 79 20.58 -13.76 -1.60
C LEU A 79 21.90 -14.12 -0.92
N ALA A 80 21.87 -14.62 0.32
CA ALA A 80 23.07 -15.09 0.99
C ALA A 80 23.76 -16.22 0.20
N ALA A 81 22.98 -17.18 -0.33
CA ALA A 81 23.52 -18.28 -1.12
C ALA A 81 24.13 -17.83 -2.46
N LEU A 82 23.49 -16.85 -3.14
CA LEU A 82 24.03 -16.24 -4.36
C LEU A 82 25.32 -15.47 -4.07
N PHE A 83 25.32 -14.69 -3.00
CA PHE A 83 26.46 -13.86 -2.60
C PHE A 83 27.71 -14.72 -2.32
N GLU A 84 27.57 -15.83 -1.59
CA GLU A 84 28.66 -16.78 -1.33
C GLU A 84 29.25 -17.44 -2.60
N ARG A 85 28.47 -17.54 -3.69
CA ARG A 85 28.91 -18.11 -4.97
C ARG A 85 29.44 -17.06 -5.94
N ALA A 86 29.19 -15.80 -5.65
CA ALA A 86 29.60 -14.69 -6.49
C ALA A 86 31.12 -14.51 -6.47
N THR A 87 31.68 -14.05 -7.58
CA THR A 87 33.07 -13.59 -7.62
C THR A 87 33.07 -12.06 -7.64
N PRO A 88 33.51 -11.39 -6.57
CA PRO A 88 33.58 -9.94 -6.55
C PRO A 88 34.65 -9.44 -7.52
N LYS A 89 34.44 -8.23 -8.03
CA LYS A 89 35.46 -7.50 -8.79
C LYS A 89 36.63 -7.11 -7.87
N ALA A 90 37.76 -6.73 -8.47
CA ALA A 90 38.91 -6.26 -7.72
C ALA A 90 38.55 -5.09 -6.80
N PRO A 91 39.10 -5.03 -5.57
CA PRO A 91 38.80 -3.95 -4.63
C PRO A 91 39.10 -2.56 -5.22
N LEU A 92 38.15 -1.64 -5.04
CA LEU A 92 38.27 -0.24 -5.47
C LEU A 92 38.97 0.62 -4.41
N GLY A 93 39.11 0.12 -3.17
CA GLY A 93 39.61 0.90 -2.04
C GLY A 93 38.66 2.02 -1.63
N LYS A 94 37.35 1.83 -1.83
CA LYS A 94 36.29 2.78 -1.51
C LYS A 94 35.25 2.15 -0.60
N SER A 95 34.95 2.81 0.52
CA SER A 95 33.98 2.29 1.51
C SER A 95 32.60 2.92 1.36
N VAL A 96 31.56 2.12 1.64
CA VAL A 96 30.15 2.56 1.60
C VAL A 96 29.45 2.13 2.87
N LEU A 97 28.80 3.06 3.57
CA LEU A 97 27.88 2.74 4.67
C LEU A 97 26.45 2.77 4.15
N LEU A 98 25.69 1.70 4.37
CA LEU A 98 24.30 1.54 3.93
C LEU A 98 23.38 1.24 5.10
N ALA A 99 22.26 1.95 5.20
CA ALA A 99 21.28 1.74 6.27
C ALA A 99 19.84 2.02 5.79
N CYS A 100 18.88 1.32 6.37
CA CYS A 100 17.51 1.80 6.36
C CYS A 100 17.33 2.78 7.52
N VAL A 101 16.62 3.88 7.26
CA VAL A 101 16.43 4.93 8.26
C VAL A 101 15.55 4.46 9.42
N GLU A 102 15.54 5.24 10.49
CA GLU A 102 14.71 4.97 11.67
C GLU A 102 13.24 4.75 11.28
N GLY A 103 12.62 3.71 11.86
CA GLY A 103 11.26 3.28 11.53
C GLY A 103 11.13 2.46 10.24
N GLU A 104 12.17 2.35 9.42
CA GLU A 104 12.11 1.60 8.15
C GLU A 104 12.52 0.14 8.33
N LEU A 105 11.54 -0.76 8.23
CA LEU A 105 11.73 -2.22 8.38
C LEU A 105 12.00 -2.94 7.04
N HIS A 106 11.71 -2.31 5.90
CA HIS A 106 11.81 -2.95 4.59
C HIS A 106 13.24 -2.92 4.05
N GLU A 107 14.05 -3.88 4.52
CA GLU A 107 15.49 -3.88 4.31
C GLU A 107 15.94 -4.57 3.01
N LEU A 108 15.10 -5.42 2.42
CA LEU A 108 15.46 -6.25 1.26
C LEU A 108 15.99 -5.41 0.07
N PRO A 109 15.40 -4.26 -0.30
CA PRO A 109 15.96 -3.41 -1.35
C PRO A 109 17.35 -2.86 -1.02
N ALA A 110 17.59 -2.46 0.23
CA ALA A 110 18.89 -1.96 0.68
C ALA A 110 19.94 -3.08 0.64
N ARG A 111 19.56 -4.29 1.02
CA ARG A 111 20.40 -5.48 0.93
C ARG A 111 20.82 -5.80 -0.52
N LEU A 112 19.89 -5.73 -1.47
CA LEU A 112 20.22 -5.92 -2.90
C LEU A 112 21.28 -4.92 -3.38
N VAL A 113 21.17 -3.66 -2.96
CA VAL A 113 22.16 -2.62 -3.30
C VAL A 113 23.50 -2.87 -2.61
N ALA A 114 23.50 -3.31 -1.34
CA ALA A 114 24.71 -3.66 -0.61
C ALA A 114 25.48 -4.79 -1.31
N ASP A 115 24.80 -5.89 -1.63
CA ASP A 115 25.40 -7.01 -2.36
C ASP A 115 25.97 -6.53 -3.71
N ALA A 116 25.22 -5.72 -4.47
CA ALA A 116 25.66 -5.24 -5.79
C ALA A 116 26.91 -4.34 -5.70
N LEU A 117 27.00 -3.48 -4.68
CA LEU A 117 28.18 -2.62 -4.47
C LEU A 117 29.39 -3.44 -4.04
N GLU A 118 29.22 -4.41 -3.14
CA GLU A 118 30.32 -5.26 -2.69
C GLU A 118 30.86 -6.12 -3.84
N LEU A 119 29.98 -6.68 -4.67
CA LEU A 119 30.37 -7.39 -5.89
C LEU A 119 31.03 -6.49 -6.94
N ALA A 120 30.78 -5.18 -6.89
CA ALA A 120 31.47 -4.20 -7.72
C ALA A 120 32.87 -3.81 -7.18
N GLY A 121 33.27 -4.28 -6.00
CA GLY A 121 34.58 -4.06 -5.40
C GLY A 121 34.61 -2.95 -4.33
N PHE A 122 33.45 -2.46 -3.89
CA PHE A 122 33.38 -1.55 -2.73
C PHE A 122 33.51 -2.31 -1.41
N ASP A 123 34.04 -1.65 -0.38
CA ASP A 123 34.01 -2.13 1.00
C ASP A 123 32.70 -1.68 1.66
N VAL A 124 31.74 -2.59 1.83
CA VAL A 124 30.37 -2.23 2.20
C VAL A 124 30.07 -2.55 3.66
N ARG A 125 29.68 -1.53 4.42
CA ARG A 125 29.09 -1.66 5.75
C ARG A 125 27.57 -1.53 5.66
N TYR A 126 26.88 -2.67 5.68
CA TYR A 126 25.41 -2.71 5.72
C TYR A 126 24.91 -2.82 7.17
N LEU A 127 24.18 -1.80 7.63
CA LEU A 127 23.68 -1.69 9.01
C LEU A 127 22.28 -2.29 9.21
N GLY A 128 21.59 -2.70 8.14
CA GLY A 128 20.27 -3.33 8.23
C GLY A 128 19.10 -2.35 8.32
N ALA A 129 18.01 -2.86 8.87
CA ALA A 129 16.74 -2.15 9.05
C ALA A 129 16.73 -1.24 10.29
N ASN A 130 15.86 -0.23 10.29
CA ASN A 130 15.48 0.57 11.47
C ASN A 130 16.67 1.11 12.28
N VAL A 131 17.63 1.76 11.60
CA VAL A 131 18.81 2.31 12.27
C VAL A 131 18.46 3.67 12.88
N PRO A 132 18.52 3.85 14.22
CA PRO A 132 18.23 5.12 14.85
C PRO A 132 19.16 6.23 14.34
N THR A 133 18.63 7.43 14.17
CA THR A 133 19.37 8.55 13.56
C THR A 133 20.68 8.84 14.30
N GLY A 134 20.65 8.87 15.63
CA GLY A 134 21.86 9.09 16.44
C GLY A 134 22.94 8.02 16.25
N ASN A 135 22.55 6.74 16.12
CA ASN A 135 23.47 5.64 15.89
C ASN A 135 24.07 5.68 14.47
N LEU A 136 23.26 6.05 13.47
CA LEU A 136 23.74 6.26 12.10
C LEU A 136 24.81 7.37 12.05
N VAL A 137 24.55 8.52 12.69
CA VAL A 137 25.48 9.65 12.75
C VAL A 137 26.79 9.26 13.43
N THR A 138 26.72 8.50 14.52
CA THR A 138 27.90 7.95 15.21
C THR A 138 28.69 7.02 14.28
N ALA A 139 28.04 6.08 13.61
CA ALA A 139 28.70 5.14 12.70
C ALA A 139 29.39 5.88 11.53
N VAL A 140 28.75 6.89 10.93
CA VAL A 140 29.36 7.72 9.89
C VAL A 140 30.59 8.47 10.40
N ARG A 141 30.51 9.02 11.62
CA ARG A 141 31.62 9.75 12.24
C ARG A 141 32.83 8.84 12.51
N GLU A 142 32.59 7.62 12.99
CA GLU A 142 33.63 6.66 13.36
C GLU A 142 34.25 5.98 12.14
N GLU A 143 33.44 5.53 11.19
CA GLU A 143 33.89 4.76 10.03
C GLU A 143 34.38 5.64 8.88
N GLN A 144 33.98 6.92 8.82
CA GLN A 144 34.36 7.88 7.78
C GLN A 144 34.22 7.32 6.35
N PRO A 145 33.04 6.77 5.97
CA PRO A 145 32.88 6.08 4.70
C PRO A 145 33.03 7.01 3.49
N ASP A 146 33.49 6.50 2.34
CA ASP A 146 33.56 7.31 1.12
C ASP A 146 32.19 7.69 0.55
N LEU A 147 31.18 6.83 0.73
CA LEU A 147 29.78 7.09 0.38
C LEU A 147 28.82 6.61 1.47
N ILE A 148 27.66 7.26 1.55
CA ILE A 148 26.59 6.90 2.50
C ILE A 148 25.30 6.65 1.70
N GLY A 149 24.66 5.53 1.94
CA GLY A 149 23.41 5.12 1.30
C GLY A 149 22.28 4.98 2.32
N LEU A 150 21.17 5.69 2.10
CA LEU A 150 19.99 5.62 2.95
C LEU A 150 18.79 5.05 2.17
N SER A 151 18.10 4.09 2.76
CA SER A 151 16.92 3.44 2.17
C SER A 151 15.64 3.79 2.93
N VAL A 152 14.59 4.13 2.17
CA VAL A 152 13.23 4.38 2.69
C VAL A 152 12.16 3.85 1.73
N THR A 153 11.26 3.02 2.22
CA THR A 153 10.19 2.38 1.44
C THR A 153 8.84 2.99 1.76
N MET A 154 8.55 3.19 3.05
CA MET A 154 7.30 3.80 3.50
C MET A 154 7.43 5.33 3.50
N SER A 155 6.54 6.04 2.81
CA SER A 155 6.66 7.50 2.69
C SER A 155 6.46 8.25 4.01
N PHE A 156 5.75 7.70 5.00
CA PHE A 156 5.70 8.30 6.34
C PHE A 156 7.05 8.26 7.09
N ASN A 157 8.05 7.51 6.61
CA ASN A 157 9.42 7.52 7.14
C ASN A 157 10.31 8.59 6.44
N LEU A 158 9.79 9.36 5.48
CA LEU A 158 10.52 10.48 4.88
C LEU A 158 10.99 11.54 5.89
N PRO A 159 10.29 11.85 7.01
CA PRO A 159 10.79 12.75 8.03
C PRO A 159 12.03 12.17 8.73
N ALA A 160 12.02 10.87 9.04
CA ALA A 160 13.18 10.17 9.60
C ALA A 160 14.37 10.20 8.63
N LEU A 161 14.12 10.06 7.33
CA LEU A 161 15.14 10.24 6.31
C LEU A 161 15.71 11.67 6.31
N ARG A 162 14.87 12.71 6.37
CA ARG A 162 15.33 14.11 6.41
C ARG A 162 16.20 14.36 7.66
N SER A 163 15.77 13.87 8.81
CA SER A 163 16.55 13.93 10.06
C SER A 163 17.89 13.19 9.96
N ALA A 164 17.89 11.99 9.36
CA ALA A 164 19.10 11.22 9.10
C ALA A 164 20.08 11.97 8.19
N VAL A 165 19.62 12.53 7.08
CA VAL A 165 20.44 13.33 6.16
C VAL A 165 21.00 14.56 6.86
N ALA A 166 20.17 15.29 7.62
CA ALA A 166 20.60 16.48 8.37
C ALA A 166 21.71 16.12 9.39
N GLY A 167 21.48 15.11 10.23
CA GLY A 167 22.46 14.68 11.22
C GLY A 167 23.77 14.16 10.59
N VAL A 168 23.68 13.43 9.47
CA VAL A 168 24.87 12.99 8.73
C VAL A 168 25.67 14.17 8.18
N ARG A 169 24.98 15.22 7.69
CA ARG A 169 25.61 16.43 7.15
C ARG A 169 26.31 17.27 8.21
N GLU A 170 25.93 17.16 9.47
CA GLU A 170 26.65 17.80 10.59
C GLU A 170 28.03 17.18 10.86
N VAL A 171 28.24 15.91 10.46
CA VAL A 171 29.47 15.17 10.77
C VAL A 171 30.29 14.76 9.54
N SER A 172 29.73 14.90 8.34
CA SER A 172 30.37 14.44 7.10
C SER A 172 29.92 15.21 5.85
N ASP A 173 30.88 15.54 4.99
CA ASP A 173 30.70 16.15 3.67
C ASP A 173 30.58 15.10 2.54
N ARG A 174 30.68 13.81 2.87
CA ARG A 174 30.70 12.71 1.90
C ARG A 174 29.38 12.59 1.13
N PRO A 175 29.39 12.14 -0.13
CA PRO A 175 28.15 11.95 -0.91
C PRO A 175 27.14 11.04 -0.19
N VAL A 176 25.88 11.48 -0.15
CA VAL A 176 24.75 10.69 0.36
C VAL A 176 23.84 10.36 -0.82
N PHE A 177 23.59 9.08 -1.07
CA PHE A 177 22.57 8.64 -2.02
C PHE A 177 21.37 8.07 -1.28
N ILE A 178 20.18 8.32 -1.82
CA ILE A 178 18.91 7.95 -1.21
C ILE A 178 18.16 7.05 -2.19
N GLY A 179 17.66 5.92 -1.68
CA GLY A 179 16.88 4.96 -2.46
C GLY A 179 15.65 4.47 -1.71
N GLY A 180 14.98 3.48 -2.32
CA GLY A 180 13.75 2.89 -1.81
C GLY A 180 12.49 3.49 -2.43
N HIS A 181 11.34 2.81 -2.28
CA HIS A 181 10.13 3.12 -3.04
C HIS A 181 9.57 4.53 -2.76
N ALA A 182 9.74 5.05 -1.55
CA ALA A 182 9.20 6.36 -1.18
C ALA A 182 9.82 7.51 -2.01
N THR A 183 11.04 7.35 -2.53
CA THR A 183 11.69 8.39 -3.35
C THR A 183 11.08 8.52 -4.74
N LEU A 184 10.39 7.49 -5.24
CA LEU A 184 9.69 7.54 -6.54
C LEU A 184 8.42 8.41 -6.49
N VAL A 185 7.90 8.66 -5.29
CA VAL A 185 6.69 9.49 -5.07
C VAL A 185 7.08 10.96 -4.86
N ALA A 186 8.27 11.21 -4.31
CA ALA A 186 8.80 12.56 -4.05
C ALA A 186 9.35 13.27 -5.31
N GLU A 187 9.69 12.53 -6.37
CA GLU A 187 10.04 13.11 -7.66
C GLU A 187 8.77 13.35 -8.50
N PRO A 188 8.46 14.60 -8.90
CA PRO A 188 7.37 14.85 -9.83
C PRO A 188 7.63 14.04 -11.12
N ARG A 189 6.61 13.35 -11.63
CA ARG A 189 6.62 12.59 -12.90
C ARG A 189 6.77 13.51 -14.14
N GLY A 190 7.71 14.43 -14.14
CA GLY A 190 7.97 15.44 -15.17
C GLY A 190 9.30 15.27 -15.92
N ARG A 191 10.13 14.28 -15.60
CA ARG A 191 11.30 13.93 -16.44
C ARG A 191 11.12 12.53 -17.00
N ALA A 192 10.75 12.51 -18.28
CA ALA A 192 10.59 11.32 -19.08
C ALA A 192 11.78 10.37 -18.96
N ARG A 193 11.47 9.08 -18.90
CA ARG A 193 12.41 7.96 -19.12
C ARG A 193 13.22 8.23 -20.40
N GLY A 194 14.51 8.48 -20.23
CA GLY A 194 15.49 8.40 -21.30
C GLY A 194 15.82 6.93 -21.55
N ASP A 195 15.44 6.47 -22.72
CA ASP A 195 15.69 5.14 -23.27
C ASP A 195 17.19 4.82 -23.32
N ALA A 196 17.52 3.55 -23.13
CA ALA A 196 18.90 3.06 -23.21
C ALA A 196 19.34 2.97 -24.68
N GLY A 197 20.33 3.77 -25.07
CA GLY A 197 20.96 3.67 -26.39
C GLY A 197 22.22 4.53 -26.46
N GLY A 198 23.38 3.90 -26.52
CA GLY A 198 24.68 4.56 -26.30
C GLY A 198 25.13 5.60 -27.33
N ARG A 199 26.04 6.47 -26.90
CA ARG A 199 27.24 6.95 -27.63
C ARG A 199 28.08 7.86 -26.72
N GLN A 200 29.39 7.62 -26.72
CA GLN A 200 30.42 8.51 -26.18
C GLN A 200 30.50 9.83 -26.99
N ARG A 201 30.69 10.96 -26.28
CA ARG A 201 31.62 12.10 -26.53
C ARG A 201 31.09 13.32 -25.78
N GLU A 202 31.82 13.83 -24.78
CA GLU A 202 32.86 14.88 -24.81
C GLU A 202 32.36 16.15 -24.09
N ARG A 203 33.23 16.61 -23.19
CA ARG A 203 33.17 17.76 -22.27
C ARG A 203 32.53 19.04 -22.83
N ALA A 204 31.69 19.67 -22.02
CA ALA A 204 31.66 21.13 -21.85
C ALA A 204 31.10 21.47 -20.45
N GLY A 205 31.78 22.38 -19.75
CA GLY A 205 31.49 22.76 -18.37
C GLY A 205 30.12 23.43 -18.18
N GLY A 206 29.59 23.22 -16.99
CA GLY A 206 28.38 23.87 -16.49
C GLY A 206 28.18 23.39 -15.06
N ASP A 207 28.57 24.25 -14.10
CA ASP A 207 28.26 24.08 -12.69
C ASP A 207 26.75 23.89 -12.53
N GLY A 208 26.38 22.65 -12.21
CA GLY A 208 25.02 22.25 -11.91
C GLY A 208 25.04 21.34 -10.70
N ALA A 209 25.54 21.86 -9.58
CA ALA A 209 25.34 21.25 -8.28
C ALA A 209 23.82 21.01 -8.11
N PRO A 210 23.38 19.83 -7.64
CA PRO A 210 22.01 19.67 -7.20
C PRO A 210 21.83 20.65 -6.05
N SER A 211 20.94 21.63 -6.24
CA SER A 211 20.55 22.58 -5.20
C SER A 211 20.13 21.78 -3.97
N GLY A 212 20.97 21.79 -2.95
CA GLY A 212 20.65 21.23 -1.65
C GLY A 212 19.38 21.88 -1.14
N GLY A 213 18.31 21.10 -1.03
CA GLY A 213 17.16 21.46 -0.23
C GLY A 213 17.60 21.48 1.23
N GLY A 214 18.15 22.60 1.67
CA GLY A 214 18.31 22.89 3.09
C GLY A 214 16.96 22.71 3.78
N GLY A 215 16.98 22.16 5.00
CA GLY A 215 15.81 21.86 5.81
C GLY A 215 14.95 23.09 6.08
N ALA A 216 14.07 23.43 5.14
CA ALA A 216 12.98 24.34 5.39
C ALA A 216 12.01 23.60 6.32
N VAL A 217 11.91 24.10 7.54
CA VAL A 217 10.88 23.70 8.49
C VAL A 217 9.52 23.87 7.82
N SER A 218 8.68 22.82 7.81
CA SER A 218 7.34 22.90 7.20
C SER A 218 6.56 24.02 7.88
N ARG A 219 5.79 24.79 7.09
CA ARG A 219 4.87 25.80 7.62
C ARG A 219 3.85 25.22 8.61
N HIS A 220 3.64 23.90 8.58
CA HIS A 220 2.71 23.16 9.42
C HIS A 220 3.39 22.43 10.61
N GLU A 221 4.64 22.76 10.96
CA GLU A 221 5.41 22.06 12.01
C GLU A 221 4.63 21.89 13.33
N ALA A 222 3.99 22.96 13.81
CA ALA A 222 3.20 22.92 15.04
C ALA A 222 2.01 21.94 14.94
N LEU A 223 1.29 21.97 13.81
CA LEU A 223 0.16 21.08 13.55
C LEU A 223 0.61 19.61 13.42
N ILE A 224 1.75 19.37 12.77
CA ILE A 224 2.35 18.04 12.67
C ILE A 224 2.67 17.49 14.07
N GLY A 225 3.22 18.31 14.96
CA GLY A 225 3.47 17.93 16.36
C GLY A 225 2.19 17.63 17.14
N GLN A 226 1.15 18.45 16.97
CA GLN A 226 -0.16 18.25 17.59
C GLN A 226 -0.83 16.94 17.12
N LEU A 227 -0.81 16.67 15.82
CA LEU A 227 -1.30 15.42 15.23
C LEU A 227 -0.56 14.21 15.81
N GLY A 228 0.77 14.29 15.92
CA GLY A 228 1.59 13.23 16.50
C GLY A 228 1.23 12.95 17.96
N ALA A 229 1.09 14.00 18.78
CA ALA A 229 0.71 13.87 20.18
C ALA A 229 -0.73 13.37 20.38
N ALA A 230 -1.63 13.64 19.43
CA ALA A 230 -3.03 13.25 19.48
C ALA A 230 -3.35 11.93 18.75
N CYS A 231 -2.38 11.33 18.05
CA CYS A 231 -2.57 10.21 17.14
C CYS A 231 -3.40 9.06 17.72
N ASP A 232 -3.03 8.58 18.91
CA ASP A 232 -3.74 7.49 19.59
C ASP A 232 -5.17 7.91 19.97
N ARG A 233 -5.36 9.11 20.52
CA ARG A 233 -6.70 9.59 20.92
C ARG A 233 -7.63 9.78 19.73
N LEU A 234 -7.14 10.36 18.63
CA LEU A 234 -7.90 10.53 17.40
C LEU A 234 -8.31 9.16 16.83
N THR A 235 -7.37 8.22 16.79
CA THR A 235 -7.63 6.84 16.36
C THR A 235 -8.71 6.17 17.20
N GLU A 236 -8.60 6.23 18.53
CA GLU A 236 -9.60 5.64 19.43
C GLU A 236 -10.98 6.27 19.27
N ARG A 237 -11.04 7.60 19.04
CA ARG A 237 -12.30 8.29 18.79
C ARG A 237 -12.97 7.78 17.52
N VAL A 238 -12.24 7.78 16.40
CA VAL A 238 -12.78 7.33 15.10
C VAL A 238 -13.23 5.87 15.16
N LEU A 239 -12.40 4.98 15.71
CA LEU A 239 -12.75 3.57 15.86
C LEU A 239 -13.91 3.37 16.83
N GLY A 240 -13.99 4.14 17.92
CA GLY A 240 -15.10 4.07 18.87
C GLY A 240 -16.44 4.44 18.23
N GLU A 241 -16.45 5.47 17.38
CA GLU A 241 -17.64 5.86 16.63
C GLU A 241 -18.02 4.83 15.56
N MET A 242 -17.05 4.30 14.81
CA MET A 242 -17.31 3.28 13.80
C MET A 242 -17.79 1.97 14.44
N TYR A 243 -17.12 1.49 15.49
CA TYR A 243 -17.37 0.19 16.11
C TYR A 243 -18.53 0.22 17.12
N ALA A 244 -19.25 1.35 17.21
CA ALA A 244 -20.59 1.39 17.77
C ALA A 244 -21.55 0.51 16.94
N ASP A 245 -21.32 0.39 15.63
CA ASP A 245 -21.99 -0.60 14.79
C ASP A 245 -21.42 -2.01 15.06
N PRO A 246 -22.26 -2.99 15.47
CA PRO A 246 -21.84 -4.38 15.67
C PRO A 246 -21.21 -5.04 14.44
N PHE A 247 -21.50 -4.53 13.22
CA PHE A 247 -20.94 -5.00 11.96
C PHE A 247 -19.43 -5.24 12.04
N TRP A 248 -18.67 -4.29 12.59
CA TRP A 248 -17.21 -4.32 12.61
C TRP A 248 -16.65 -5.51 13.39
N ARG A 249 -17.12 -5.70 14.62
CA ARG A 249 -16.66 -6.79 15.49
C ARG A 249 -17.15 -8.15 14.99
N GLU A 250 -18.34 -8.22 14.42
CA GLU A 250 -18.89 -9.46 13.85
C GLU A 250 -18.20 -9.85 12.54
N ARG A 251 -17.79 -8.88 11.73
CA ARG A 251 -17.14 -9.12 10.45
C ARG A 251 -15.69 -9.53 10.61
N PHE A 252 -14.95 -8.87 11.52
CA PHE A 252 -13.49 -8.98 11.61
C PHE A 252 -12.98 -9.56 12.93
N GLY A 253 -13.85 -9.72 13.95
CA GLY A 253 -13.48 -10.28 15.26
C GLY A 253 -12.37 -9.48 15.95
N ALA A 254 -11.49 -10.16 16.69
CA ALA A 254 -10.36 -9.54 17.39
C ALA A 254 -9.36 -8.83 16.47
N ARG A 255 -9.41 -9.08 15.15
CA ARG A 255 -8.57 -8.36 14.18
C ARG A 255 -9.03 -6.93 13.96
N ALA A 256 -10.31 -6.61 14.21
CA ALA A 256 -10.85 -5.26 14.08
C ALA A 256 -10.07 -4.30 14.97
N ASP A 257 -9.94 -4.62 16.26
CA ASP A 257 -9.30 -3.73 17.23
C ASP A 257 -7.80 -3.54 16.96
N LYS A 258 -7.08 -4.63 16.66
CA LYS A 258 -5.63 -4.54 16.39
C LYS A 258 -5.35 -3.78 15.10
N HIS A 259 -5.84 -4.27 13.97
CA HIS A 259 -5.51 -3.68 12.68
C HIS A 259 -6.19 -2.33 12.49
N GLY A 260 -7.38 -2.12 13.06
CA GLY A 260 -8.03 -0.81 13.05
C GLY A 260 -7.20 0.27 13.74
N ARG A 261 -6.54 -0.06 14.87
CA ARG A 261 -5.61 0.88 15.54
C ARG A 261 -4.35 1.13 14.72
N GLU A 262 -3.80 0.09 14.10
CA GLU A 262 -2.65 0.22 13.21
C GLU A 262 -2.99 1.11 12.00
N ASP A 263 -4.11 0.86 11.34
CA ASP A 263 -4.60 1.65 10.20
C ASP A 263 -4.90 3.10 10.58
N GLY A 264 -5.54 3.34 11.72
CA GLY A 264 -5.80 4.69 12.22
C GLY A 264 -4.52 5.49 12.47
N ARG A 265 -3.49 4.84 13.04
CA ARG A 265 -2.15 5.45 13.18
C ARG A 265 -1.53 5.76 11.83
N PHE A 266 -1.63 4.86 10.86
CA PHE A 266 -1.13 5.12 9.51
C PHE A 266 -1.85 6.31 8.86
N HIS A 267 -3.18 6.47 9.02
CA HIS A 267 -3.90 7.63 8.49
C HIS A 267 -3.30 8.95 9.02
N VAL A 268 -3.03 9.03 10.33
CA VAL A 268 -2.43 10.22 10.95
C VAL A 268 -0.98 10.42 10.47
N GLN A 269 -0.18 9.36 10.36
CA GLN A 269 1.20 9.46 9.89
C GLN A 269 1.31 9.92 8.43
N TYR A 270 0.46 9.40 7.54
CA TYR A 270 0.41 9.87 6.15
C TYR A 270 -0.12 11.31 6.04
N LEU A 271 -1.03 11.72 6.94
CA LEU A 271 -1.51 13.10 7.03
C LEU A 271 -0.39 14.04 7.47
N GLN A 272 0.37 13.67 8.50
CA GLN A 272 1.56 14.41 8.93
C GLN A 272 2.57 14.55 7.78
N GLN A 273 2.76 13.49 6.99
CA GLN A 273 3.66 13.53 5.84
C GLN A 273 3.16 14.48 4.74
N ALA A 274 1.87 14.43 4.40
CA ALA A 274 1.28 15.32 3.42
C ALA A 274 1.42 16.80 3.83
N LEU A 275 1.29 17.11 5.13
CA LEU A 275 1.56 18.44 5.70
C LEU A 275 3.05 18.81 5.69
N ALA A 276 3.94 17.84 5.92
CA ALA A 276 5.38 18.06 5.90
C ALA A 276 5.89 18.42 4.50
N ASP A 277 5.34 17.75 3.48
CA ASP A 277 5.70 17.96 2.07
C ASP A 277 4.88 19.04 1.36
N ASP A 278 3.81 19.54 2.01
CA ASP A 278 2.79 20.40 1.40
C ASP A 278 2.18 19.81 0.11
N GLU A 279 1.99 18.49 0.09
CA GLU A 279 1.65 17.72 -1.10
C GLU A 279 0.46 16.78 -0.83
N PRO A 280 -0.76 17.14 -1.28
CA PRO A 280 -1.96 16.31 -1.13
C PRO A 280 -1.81 14.90 -1.71
N ALA A 281 -1.05 14.76 -2.79
CA ALA A 281 -0.85 13.49 -3.47
C ALA A 281 -0.29 12.39 -2.55
N VAL A 282 0.42 12.74 -1.47
CA VAL A 282 0.91 11.77 -0.48
C VAL A 282 -0.25 10.99 0.14
N LEU A 283 -1.26 11.70 0.66
CA LEU A 283 -2.39 11.08 1.35
C LEU A 283 -3.40 10.49 0.34
N GLU A 284 -3.56 11.11 -0.83
CA GLU A 284 -4.39 10.55 -1.90
C GLU A 284 -3.87 9.21 -2.42
N ASN A 285 -2.57 9.09 -2.65
CA ASN A 285 -1.96 7.85 -3.12
C ASN A 285 -2.06 6.75 -2.06
N TYR A 286 -1.89 7.11 -0.79
CA TYR A 286 -2.14 6.20 0.33
C TYR A 286 -3.60 5.73 0.34
N ALA A 287 -4.57 6.64 0.20
CA ALA A 287 -5.98 6.30 0.16
C ALA A 287 -6.32 5.32 -0.98
N ARG A 288 -5.83 5.57 -2.19
CA ARG A 288 -6.03 4.68 -3.37
C ARG A 288 -5.39 3.30 -3.18
N TRP A 289 -4.21 3.25 -2.56
CA TRP A 289 -3.55 1.99 -2.25
C TRP A 289 -4.34 1.21 -1.19
N LEU A 290 -4.74 1.88 -0.11
CA LEU A 290 -5.49 1.28 0.99
C LEU A 290 -6.86 0.79 0.54
N GLN A 291 -7.54 1.52 -0.36
CA GLN A 291 -8.79 1.10 -0.99
C GLN A 291 -8.66 -0.30 -1.61
N GLN A 292 -7.61 -0.56 -2.39
CA GLN A 292 -7.38 -1.88 -3.00
C GLN A 292 -7.13 -2.97 -1.96
N VAL A 293 -6.36 -2.65 -0.90
CA VAL A 293 -6.06 -3.59 0.19
C VAL A 293 -7.32 -3.98 0.97
N LEU A 294 -8.16 -3.00 1.33
CA LEU A 294 -9.33 -3.20 2.18
C LEU A 294 -10.52 -3.79 1.42
N THR A 295 -10.73 -3.40 0.16
CA THR A 295 -11.78 -3.99 -0.69
C THR A 295 -11.56 -5.48 -0.92
N ALA A 296 -10.30 -5.91 -1.11
CA ALA A 296 -9.97 -7.33 -1.20
C ALA A 296 -10.16 -8.12 0.12
N ARG A 297 -10.34 -7.41 1.25
CA ARG A 297 -10.51 -7.99 2.60
C ARG A 297 -11.92 -7.85 3.14
N GLY A 298 -12.87 -7.44 2.30
CA GLY A 298 -14.29 -7.44 2.64
C GLY A 298 -14.78 -6.17 3.32
N MET A 299 -14.02 -5.07 3.27
CA MET A 299 -14.58 -3.72 3.42
C MET A 299 -15.01 -3.17 2.06
N CYS A 300 -15.81 -2.11 2.05
CA CYS A 300 -16.12 -1.38 0.82
C CYS A 300 -15.46 0.02 0.85
N THR A 301 -15.40 0.67 -0.30
CA THR A 301 -14.85 2.03 -0.44
C THR A 301 -15.56 3.04 0.48
N LEU A 302 -16.89 2.93 0.64
CA LEU A 302 -17.65 3.82 1.51
C LEU A 302 -17.16 3.76 2.97
N HIS A 303 -16.83 2.58 3.49
CA HIS A 303 -16.30 2.46 4.85
C HIS A 303 -14.99 3.25 5.06
N LEU A 304 -14.12 3.25 4.04
CA LEU A 304 -12.86 4.00 4.11
C LEU A 304 -13.12 5.51 3.97
N ALA A 305 -14.06 5.91 3.12
CA ALA A 305 -14.49 7.30 2.99
C ALA A 305 -15.06 7.84 4.31
N GLU A 306 -15.89 7.05 5.01
CA GLU A 306 -16.43 7.38 6.33
C GLU A 306 -15.33 7.51 7.38
N ASN A 307 -14.29 6.67 7.33
CA ASN A 307 -13.17 6.78 8.25
C ASN A 307 -12.43 8.13 8.07
N PHE A 308 -12.08 8.50 6.83
CA PHE A 308 -11.46 9.81 6.56
C PHE A 308 -12.36 10.99 6.98
N GLU A 309 -13.66 10.88 6.78
CA GLU A 309 -14.63 11.90 7.19
C GLU A 309 -14.71 12.04 8.72
N ARG A 310 -14.74 10.92 9.45
CA ARG A 310 -14.71 10.93 10.92
C ARG A 310 -13.40 11.47 11.46
N LEU A 311 -12.27 11.12 10.84
CA LEU A 311 -10.97 11.68 11.21
C LEU A 311 -10.92 13.19 10.95
N ALA A 312 -11.49 13.66 9.83
CA ALA A 312 -11.58 15.08 9.53
C ALA A 312 -12.44 15.83 10.57
N ALA A 313 -13.59 15.26 10.95
CA ALA A 313 -14.42 15.82 12.01
C ALA A 313 -13.71 15.84 13.37
N ALA A 314 -13.00 14.75 13.71
CA ALA A 314 -12.24 14.65 14.94
C ALA A 314 -11.12 15.69 15.02
N VAL A 315 -10.39 15.93 13.93
CA VAL A 315 -9.36 16.99 13.84
C VAL A 315 -9.98 18.39 13.90
N ALA A 316 -11.11 18.61 13.23
CA ALA A 316 -11.80 19.91 13.26
C ALA A 316 -12.24 20.30 14.70
N ASP A 317 -12.69 19.33 15.48
CA ASP A 317 -13.11 19.54 16.87
C ASP A 317 -11.97 19.96 17.81
N GLU A 318 -10.72 19.66 17.46
CA GLU A 318 -9.55 20.05 18.26
C GLU A 318 -9.29 21.55 18.20
N ARG A 319 -9.78 22.25 17.17
CA ARG A 319 -9.63 23.70 16.97
C ARG A 319 -8.18 24.17 17.03
N TRP A 320 -7.25 23.34 16.54
CA TRP A 320 -5.86 23.72 16.43
C TRP A 320 -5.66 24.83 15.40
N PRO A 321 -4.69 25.73 15.62
CA PRO A 321 -4.21 26.64 14.58
C PRO A 321 -3.85 25.85 13.30
N ASP A 322 -4.28 26.36 12.15
CA ASP A 322 -4.10 25.71 10.83
C ASP A 322 -4.72 24.32 10.68
N GLY A 323 -5.54 23.84 11.62
CA GLY A 323 -6.18 22.53 11.57
C GLY A 323 -7.04 22.29 10.32
N GLN A 324 -7.51 23.36 9.67
CA GLN A 324 -8.22 23.28 8.39
C GLN A 324 -7.36 22.65 7.29
N ALA A 325 -6.04 22.86 7.28
CA ALA A 325 -5.16 22.22 6.29
C ALA A 325 -5.20 20.69 6.40
N ALA A 326 -5.24 20.17 7.63
CA ALA A 326 -5.39 18.73 7.85
C ALA A 326 -6.76 18.20 7.42
N VAL A 327 -7.83 18.97 7.70
CA VAL A 327 -9.19 18.65 7.25
C VAL A 327 -9.27 18.60 5.72
N ASP A 328 -8.71 19.59 5.03
CA ASP A 328 -8.71 19.67 3.57
C ASP A 328 -7.98 18.49 2.93
N LEU A 329 -6.83 18.09 3.49
CA LEU A 329 -6.09 16.91 3.06
C LEU A 329 -6.89 15.62 3.23
N LEU A 330 -7.59 15.45 4.36
CA LEU A 330 -8.45 14.29 4.60
C LEU A 330 -9.65 14.24 3.63
N GLN A 331 -10.22 15.40 3.28
CA GLN A 331 -11.26 15.49 2.25
C GLN A 331 -10.72 15.19 0.85
N ALA A 332 -9.50 15.62 0.53
CA ALA A 332 -8.82 15.26 -0.71
C ALA A 332 -8.58 13.75 -0.79
N ALA A 333 -8.15 13.12 0.31
CA ALA A 333 -7.99 11.67 0.41
C ALA A 333 -9.30 10.91 0.19
N LYS A 334 -10.39 11.36 0.83
CA LYS A 334 -11.75 10.83 0.59
C LYS A 334 -12.15 10.96 -0.88
N THR A 335 -11.91 12.12 -1.49
CA THR A 335 -12.22 12.37 -2.90
C THR A 335 -11.40 11.48 -3.84
N ALA A 336 -10.15 11.19 -3.49
CA ALA A 336 -9.26 10.34 -4.27
C ALA A 336 -9.68 8.87 -4.34
N LEU A 337 -10.61 8.43 -3.49
CA LEU A 337 -11.24 7.09 -3.54
C LEU A 337 -12.21 6.92 -4.72
N ALA A 338 -12.51 7.98 -5.46
CA ALA A 338 -13.37 7.91 -6.63
C ALA A 338 -12.71 7.07 -7.75
N TYR A 339 -13.45 6.12 -8.31
CA TYR A 339 -13.05 5.41 -9.52
C TYR A 339 -13.17 6.36 -10.71
N PRO A 340 -12.06 6.75 -11.37
CA PRO A 340 -12.09 7.80 -12.38
C PRO A 340 -12.86 7.37 -13.62
N ASN A 341 -12.73 6.10 -14.01
CA ASN A 341 -13.23 5.56 -15.28
C ASN A 341 -13.93 4.22 -15.11
N GLY A 342 -14.66 3.81 -16.15
CA GLY A 342 -15.30 2.49 -16.24
C GLY A 342 -16.57 2.35 -15.40
N LEU A 343 -17.15 1.17 -15.46
CA LEU A 343 -18.47 0.88 -14.88
C LEU A 343 -18.52 1.08 -13.36
N ALA A 344 -17.44 0.76 -12.64
CA ALA A 344 -17.31 1.03 -11.21
C ALA A 344 -17.48 2.53 -10.89
N GLY A 345 -16.84 3.41 -11.67
CA GLY A 345 -16.96 4.86 -11.53
C GLY A 345 -18.35 5.37 -11.90
N GLU A 346 -18.99 4.80 -12.92
CA GLU A 346 -20.37 5.15 -13.28
C GLU A 346 -21.38 4.76 -12.17
N VAL A 347 -21.22 3.58 -11.55
CA VAL A 347 -22.03 3.15 -10.40
C VAL A 347 -21.79 4.06 -9.20
N GLN A 348 -20.53 4.34 -8.85
CA GLN A 348 -20.18 5.18 -7.72
C GLN A 348 -20.70 6.62 -7.87
N ARG A 349 -20.56 7.24 -9.06
CA ARG A 349 -21.08 8.60 -9.34
C ARG A 349 -22.60 8.70 -9.21
N ARG A 350 -23.33 7.61 -9.45
CA ARG A 350 -24.79 7.56 -9.36
C ARG A 350 -25.28 6.92 -8.06
N ALA A 351 -24.40 6.70 -7.08
CA ALA A 351 -24.73 5.94 -5.88
C ALA A 351 -25.98 6.49 -5.18
N ASP A 352 -26.07 7.80 -4.95
CA ASP A 352 -27.23 8.43 -4.31
C ASP A 352 -28.52 8.21 -5.08
N THR A 353 -28.49 8.37 -6.42
CA THR A 353 -29.65 8.12 -7.30
C THR A 353 -30.08 6.65 -7.26
N ILE A 354 -29.11 5.72 -7.30
CA ILE A 354 -29.36 4.27 -7.24
C ILE A 354 -29.97 3.90 -5.88
N VAL A 355 -29.39 4.39 -4.79
CA VAL A 355 -29.85 4.14 -3.42
C VAL A 355 -31.27 4.67 -3.23
N LEU A 356 -31.54 5.90 -3.68
CA LEU A 356 -32.87 6.49 -3.59
C LEU A 356 -33.90 5.68 -4.40
N ALA A 357 -33.58 5.30 -5.64
CA ALA A 357 -34.47 4.49 -6.47
C ALA A 357 -34.75 3.11 -5.85
N ALA A 358 -33.73 2.45 -5.31
CA ALA A 358 -33.89 1.17 -4.62
C ALA A 358 -34.73 1.31 -3.34
N ALA A 359 -34.53 2.39 -2.57
CA ALA A 359 -35.32 2.65 -1.36
C ALA A 359 -36.80 2.90 -1.67
N VAL A 360 -37.10 3.68 -2.71
CA VAL A 360 -38.47 3.92 -3.18
C VAL A 360 -39.13 2.61 -3.60
N ALA A 361 -38.46 1.78 -4.42
CA ALA A 361 -38.99 0.51 -4.88
C ALA A 361 -39.30 -0.46 -3.72
N LEU A 362 -38.44 -0.50 -2.69
CA LEU A 362 -38.65 -1.33 -1.50
C LEU A 362 -39.82 -0.83 -0.64
N ALA A 363 -39.98 0.50 -0.51
CA ALA A 363 -41.10 1.10 0.21
C ALA A 363 -42.44 0.82 -0.49
N GLU A 364 -42.49 0.96 -1.82
CA GLU A 364 -43.69 0.64 -2.62
C GLU A 364 -44.07 -0.84 -2.56
N ALA A 365 -43.08 -1.73 -2.39
CA ALA A 365 -43.28 -3.17 -2.22
C ALA A 365 -43.73 -3.58 -0.79
N GLY A 366 -43.95 -2.63 0.12
CA GLY A 366 -44.42 -2.90 1.48
C GLY A 366 -43.36 -3.53 2.40
N ASP A 367 -42.07 -3.19 2.25
CA ASP A 367 -41.05 -3.56 3.23
C ASP A 367 -41.25 -2.70 4.50
N GLU A 368 -41.98 -3.22 5.49
CA GLU A 368 -42.48 -2.47 6.67
C GLU A 368 -41.43 -2.12 7.73
N GLU A 369 -40.22 -2.70 7.69
CA GLU A 369 -39.13 -2.29 8.60
C GLU A 369 -38.40 -1.05 8.06
N PRO A 370 -37.83 -0.19 8.94
CA PRO A 370 -37.06 0.96 8.53
C PRO A 370 -35.97 0.58 7.50
N LEU A 371 -36.11 1.10 6.29
CA LEU A 371 -35.08 1.09 5.27
C LEU A 371 -33.90 1.91 5.79
N GLN A 372 -32.84 1.23 6.21
CA GLN A 372 -31.59 1.91 6.50
C GLN A 372 -30.95 2.25 5.16
N VAL A 373 -31.15 3.48 4.70
CA VAL A 373 -30.52 4.04 3.50
C VAL A 373 -29.00 3.78 3.50
N ALA A 374 -28.38 3.79 4.68
CA ALA A 374 -26.98 3.42 4.88
C ALA A 374 -26.65 1.98 4.43
N GLU A 375 -27.49 0.98 4.72
CA GLU A 375 -27.26 -0.41 4.28
C GLU A 375 -27.28 -0.52 2.75
N LEU A 376 -28.19 0.19 2.08
CA LEU A 376 -28.26 0.24 0.62
C LEU A 376 -27.03 0.93 0.03
N ALA A 377 -26.60 2.05 0.62
CA ALA A 377 -25.38 2.76 0.19
C ALA A 377 -24.14 1.87 0.30
N THR A 378 -24.00 1.13 1.40
CA THR A 378 -22.92 0.15 1.58
C THR A 378 -22.97 -0.95 0.52
N LEU A 379 -24.13 -1.54 0.24
CA LEU A 379 -24.27 -2.55 -0.82
C LEU A 379 -23.94 -2.00 -2.21
N VAL A 380 -24.34 -0.76 -2.53
CA VAL A 380 -23.98 -0.10 -3.79
C VAL A 380 -22.47 0.14 -3.87
N SER A 381 -21.82 0.52 -2.77
CA SER A 381 -20.35 0.62 -2.72
C SER A 381 -19.69 -0.75 -3.00
N TYR A 382 -20.15 -1.84 -2.38
CA TYR A 382 -19.64 -3.19 -2.67
C TYR A 382 -19.83 -3.58 -4.14
N CYS A 383 -20.91 -3.13 -4.80
CA CYS A 383 -21.09 -3.35 -6.24
C CYS A 383 -20.02 -2.61 -7.06
N ALA A 384 -19.78 -1.34 -6.78
CA ALA A 384 -18.73 -0.57 -7.47
C ALA A 384 -17.35 -1.19 -7.26
N ASP A 385 -17.03 -1.62 -6.04
CA ASP A 385 -15.75 -2.24 -5.70
C ASP A 385 -15.54 -3.59 -6.41
N ALA A 386 -16.58 -4.43 -6.47
CA ALA A 386 -16.53 -5.71 -7.17
C ALA A 386 -16.32 -5.55 -8.68
N LEU A 387 -16.90 -4.49 -9.28
CA LEU A 387 -16.67 -4.12 -10.68
C LEU A 387 -15.24 -3.62 -10.90
N ALA A 388 -14.72 -2.79 -10.00
CA ALA A 388 -13.34 -2.29 -10.08
C ALA A 388 -12.31 -3.43 -9.96
N LEU A 389 -12.58 -4.41 -9.11
CA LEU A 389 -11.78 -5.62 -8.97
C LEU A 389 -11.97 -6.62 -10.11
N THR A 390 -12.91 -6.38 -11.04
CA THR A 390 -13.35 -7.34 -12.07
C THR A 390 -13.66 -8.72 -11.48
N SER A 391 -14.31 -8.72 -10.31
CA SER A 391 -14.51 -9.93 -9.50
C SER A 391 -15.92 -9.97 -8.91
N PRO A 392 -16.89 -10.60 -9.62
CA PRO A 392 -18.24 -10.86 -9.10
C PRO A 392 -18.23 -11.58 -7.74
N ARG A 393 -17.20 -12.39 -7.52
CA ARG A 393 -16.95 -13.08 -6.26
C ARG A 393 -16.82 -12.13 -5.06
N ALA A 394 -16.25 -10.93 -5.23
CA ALA A 394 -16.08 -9.98 -4.13
C ALA A 394 -17.43 -9.57 -3.50
N LEU A 395 -18.43 -9.26 -4.34
CA LEU A 395 -19.79 -8.99 -3.87
C LEU A 395 -20.46 -10.24 -3.32
N ALA A 396 -20.32 -11.38 -4.01
CA ALA A 396 -20.92 -12.65 -3.58
C ALA A 396 -20.40 -13.10 -2.19
N ASP A 397 -19.11 -12.94 -1.90
CA ASP A 397 -18.51 -13.27 -0.61
C ASP A 397 -19.04 -12.37 0.50
N HIS A 398 -19.23 -11.06 0.23
CA HIS A 398 -19.89 -10.14 1.17
C HIS A 398 -21.35 -10.53 1.41
N VAL A 399 -22.12 -10.80 0.35
CA VAL A 399 -23.53 -11.18 0.45
C VAL A 399 -23.71 -12.49 1.21
N ALA A 400 -22.84 -13.49 1.00
CA ALA A 400 -22.86 -14.73 1.75
C ALA A 400 -22.62 -14.49 3.25
N TRP A 401 -21.65 -13.64 3.59
CA TRP A 401 -21.41 -13.25 4.99
C TRP A 401 -22.62 -12.52 5.59
N LEU A 402 -23.19 -11.55 4.86
CA LEU A 402 -24.34 -10.77 5.30
C LEU A 402 -25.58 -11.64 5.51
N ALA A 403 -25.83 -12.62 4.63
CA ALA A 403 -26.91 -13.59 4.80
C ALA A 403 -26.76 -14.36 6.12
N GLY A 404 -25.56 -14.88 6.41
CA GLY A 404 -25.29 -15.55 7.68
C GLY A 404 -25.38 -14.62 8.90
N TYR A 405 -25.01 -13.35 8.76
CA TYR A 405 -25.15 -12.33 9.80
C TYR A 405 -26.61 -12.04 10.15
N LEU A 406 -27.48 -11.94 9.12
CA LEU A 406 -28.92 -11.74 9.25
C LEU A 406 -29.63 -12.97 9.82
N ASP A 407 -29.24 -14.18 9.39
CA ASP A 407 -29.79 -15.45 9.91
C ASP A 407 -29.61 -15.55 11.43
N ARG A 408 -28.41 -15.22 11.95
CA ARG A 408 -28.14 -15.23 13.40
C ARG A 408 -29.01 -14.25 14.21
N ARG A 409 -29.62 -13.28 13.53
CA ARG A 409 -30.51 -12.26 14.12
C ARG A 409 -31.99 -12.57 13.85
N GLY A 410 -32.30 -13.71 13.24
CA GLY A 410 -33.67 -14.09 12.88
C GLY A 410 -34.26 -13.26 11.75
N ILE A 411 -33.43 -12.54 10.98
CA ILE A 411 -33.89 -11.71 9.86
C ILE A 411 -33.96 -12.59 8.60
N PRO A 412 -35.13 -12.70 7.94
CA PRO A 412 -35.28 -13.56 6.77
C PRO A 412 -34.41 -13.14 5.58
N ARG A 413 -33.73 -14.11 4.96
CA ARG A 413 -32.90 -13.89 3.75
C ARG A 413 -33.65 -13.29 2.57
N ALA A 414 -34.96 -13.55 2.47
CA ALA A 414 -35.81 -12.92 1.46
C ALA A 414 -35.73 -11.38 1.50
N ARG A 415 -35.39 -10.80 2.66
CA ARG A 415 -35.14 -9.36 2.80
C ARG A 415 -33.87 -8.93 2.07
N LEU A 416 -32.77 -9.67 2.26
CA LEU A 416 -31.51 -9.42 1.55
C LEU A 416 -31.67 -9.59 0.04
N VAL A 417 -32.38 -10.64 -0.39
CA VAL A 417 -32.68 -10.88 -1.82
C VAL A 417 -33.44 -9.70 -2.43
N ARG A 418 -34.54 -9.26 -1.81
CA ARG A 418 -35.32 -8.10 -2.28
C ARG A 418 -34.46 -6.84 -2.40
N ARG A 419 -33.57 -6.58 -1.44
CA ARG A 419 -32.64 -5.44 -1.49
C ARG A 419 -31.65 -5.53 -2.64
N ILE A 420 -31.05 -6.71 -2.86
CA ILE A 420 -30.13 -6.93 -3.99
C ILE A 420 -30.86 -6.77 -5.32
N GLU A 421 -32.09 -7.26 -5.44
CA GLU A 421 -32.93 -7.09 -6.64
C GLU A 421 -33.29 -5.62 -6.87
N ALA A 422 -33.67 -4.87 -5.83
CA ALA A 422 -33.96 -3.45 -5.93
C ALA A 422 -32.75 -2.65 -6.40
N ILE A 423 -31.56 -2.92 -5.84
CA ILE A 423 -30.31 -2.31 -6.29
C ILE A 423 -30.00 -2.71 -7.74
N ARG A 424 -30.11 -4.00 -8.09
CA ARG A 424 -29.90 -4.48 -9.46
C ARG A 424 -30.76 -3.70 -10.46
N THR A 425 -32.06 -3.64 -10.21
CA THR A 425 -33.01 -2.92 -11.07
C THR A 425 -32.68 -1.44 -11.15
N ALA A 426 -32.36 -0.79 -10.02
CA ALA A 426 -31.98 0.61 -10.01
C ALA A 426 -30.70 0.88 -10.81
N ILE A 427 -29.67 0.02 -10.72
CA ILE A 427 -28.45 0.15 -11.51
C ILE A 427 -28.73 -0.10 -13.01
N GLU A 428 -29.45 -1.18 -13.36
CA GLU A 428 -29.76 -1.53 -14.75
C GLU A 428 -30.60 -0.45 -15.47
N GLN A 429 -31.46 0.27 -14.74
CA GLN A 429 -32.19 1.42 -15.29
C GLN A 429 -31.28 2.59 -15.65
N GLN A 430 -30.24 2.82 -14.85
CA GLN A 430 -29.28 3.91 -15.06
C GLN A 430 -28.17 3.53 -16.05
N LEU A 431 -27.84 2.23 -16.13
CA LEU A 431 -26.73 1.66 -16.90
C LEU A 431 -27.20 0.40 -17.64
N PRO A 432 -28.07 0.53 -18.66
CA PRO A 432 -28.68 -0.61 -19.35
C PRO A 432 -27.68 -1.34 -20.25
N GLY A 433 -27.82 -2.66 -20.33
CA GLY A 433 -27.11 -3.49 -21.33
C GLY A 433 -25.68 -3.90 -20.95
N GLU A 434 -25.25 -3.69 -19.71
CA GLU A 434 -23.90 -4.01 -19.23
C GLU A 434 -23.77 -5.48 -18.78
N PRO A 435 -23.03 -6.35 -19.50
CA PRO A 435 -22.94 -7.78 -19.16
C PRO A 435 -22.29 -8.04 -17.80
N ALA A 436 -21.35 -7.18 -17.40
CA ALA A 436 -20.68 -7.29 -16.11
C ALA A 436 -21.65 -7.11 -14.92
N LEU A 437 -22.71 -6.31 -15.07
CA LEU A 437 -23.75 -6.18 -14.04
C LEU A 437 -24.56 -7.48 -13.91
N ALA A 438 -24.93 -8.09 -15.04
CA ALA A 438 -25.66 -9.35 -15.03
C ALA A 438 -24.87 -10.46 -14.32
N GLU A 439 -23.57 -10.59 -14.61
CA GLU A 439 -22.70 -11.55 -13.94
C GLU A 439 -22.55 -11.24 -12.44
N LEU A 440 -22.33 -9.97 -12.09
CA LEU A 440 -22.21 -9.50 -10.71
C LEU A 440 -23.44 -9.87 -9.87
N PHE A 441 -24.63 -9.53 -10.35
CA PHE A 441 -25.87 -9.76 -9.62
C PHE A 441 -26.31 -11.22 -9.62
N ALA A 442 -26.01 -11.99 -10.68
CA ALA A 442 -26.23 -13.43 -10.67
C ALA A 442 -25.40 -14.12 -9.57
N ALA A 443 -24.12 -13.74 -9.42
CA ALA A 443 -23.26 -14.26 -8.36
C ALA A 443 -23.75 -13.85 -6.95
N ALA A 444 -24.18 -12.60 -6.78
CA ALA A 444 -24.71 -12.07 -5.53
C ALA A 444 -26.02 -12.76 -5.10
N LEU A 445 -26.99 -12.86 -5.99
CA LEU A 445 -28.27 -13.52 -5.70
C LEU A 445 -28.07 -15.01 -5.39
N ALA A 446 -27.22 -15.70 -6.15
CA ALA A 446 -26.85 -17.07 -5.83
C ALA A 446 -26.24 -17.20 -4.42
N ALA A 447 -25.42 -16.24 -3.99
CA ALA A 447 -24.87 -16.21 -2.64
C ALA A 447 -25.93 -15.97 -1.55
N ALA A 448 -26.89 -15.08 -1.78
CA ALA A 448 -27.97 -14.81 -0.82
C ALA A 448 -28.85 -16.04 -0.56
N HIS A 449 -29.06 -16.88 -1.59
CA HIS A 449 -29.89 -18.08 -1.50
C HIS A 449 -29.20 -19.30 -0.88
N ARG A 450 -27.86 -19.38 -0.87
CA ARG A 450 -27.12 -20.55 -0.35
C ARG A 450 -27.25 -20.69 1.17
N SER A 451 -27.94 -21.70 1.69
CA SER A 451 -27.96 -22.00 3.14
C SER A 451 -26.55 -22.08 3.71
N ALA A 452 -26.35 -21.53 4.91
CA ALA A 452 -25.15 -21.80 5.67
C ALA A 452 -25.14 -23.29 6.00
N VAL A 453 -24.18 -24.04 5.44
CA VAL A 453 -23.89 -25.41 5.85
C VAL A 453 -23.15 -25.39 7.17
#